data_AF-A0A3M2C1Q4-F1
#
_entry.id   AF-A0A3M2C1Q4-F1
#
_cell.length_a   1.000
_cell.length_b   1.000
_cell.length_c   1.000
_cell.angle_alpha   90.00
_cell.angle_beta   90.00
_cell.angle_gamma   90.00
#
_symmetry.space_group_name_H-M   'P 1'
#
loop_
_entity.id
_entity.type
_entity.pdbx_description
1 polymer ?
#
loop_
_entity_poly.entity_id
_entity_poly.type
_entity_poly.pdbx_seq_one_letter_code
_entity_poly.pdbx_strand_id
1 'polypeptide(L)'
;MRCRPPRLFVAADAEPPAVAFTAAGPGAGGEVLLQGNLNLGLLVLGTYESGGDGVPGRFSRRFFARRERPPAPPSCGVAGGGFAGPAPEAVDLGAMLGRWRNAEPRPTAVAGIHLEQAGDDLRLRADGIDGAFASARPAVYACLDEAGQPSLCLLARCDFGRRRSELQLRVTGGVLVSAGFHAAGDRRRPFFVREFYHR
;
A
#
# COMPACT_ATOMS: atom_id res chain seq x y z
N MET A 1 -20.13 13.38 -9.80
CA MET A 1 -18.76 13.04 -9.34
C MET A 1 -18.34 11.75 -10.03
N ARG A 2 -17.18 11.69 -10.69
CA ARG A 2 -16.76 10.49 -11.48
C ARG A 2 -15.57 9.81 -10.80
N CYS A 3 -15.65 8.50 -10.59
CA CYS A 3 -14.52 7.68 -10.17
C CYS A 3 -13.49 7.57 -11.29
N ARG A 4 -12.20 7.50 -10.94
CA ARG A 4 -11.16 7.18 -11.92
C ARG A 4 -11.22 5.68 -12.22
N PRO A 5 -11.02 5.27 -13.49
CA PRO A 5 -10.99 3.86 -13.82
C PRO A 5 -9.84 3.16 -13.06
N PRO A 6 -10.04 1.90 -12.63
CA PRO A 6 -9.00 1.14 -11.93
C PRO A 6 -7.79 0.92 -12.86
N ARG A 7 -6.59 1.02 -12.30
CA ARG A 7 -5.34 0.60 -12.96
C ARG A 7 -5.04 -0.83 -12.55
N LEU A 8 -4.77 -1.67 -13.54
CA LEU A 8 -4.45 -3.09 -13.34
C LEU A 8 -2.93 -3.31 -13.45
N PHE A 9 -2.43 -4.20 -12.61
CA PHE A 9 -1.03 -4.58 -12.50
C PHE A 9 -0.95 -6.10 -12.43
N VAL A 10 0.11 -6.67 -12.99
CA VAL A 10 0.38 -8.11 -12.92
C VAL A 10 1.63 -8.31 -12.07
N ALA A 11 1.61 -9.29 -11.17
CA ALA A 11 2.81 -9.63 -10.41
C ALA A 11 3.93 -10.07 -11.35
N ALA A 12 5.13 -9.51 -11.16
CA ALA A 12 6.24 -9.71 -12.10
C ALA A 12 6.65 -11.18 -12.26
N ASP A 13 6.55 -11.98 -11.19
CA ASP A 13 7.13 -13.33 -11.12
C ASP A 13 6.20 -14.39 -10.48
N ALA A 14 4.87 -14.21 -10.56
CA ALA A 14 3.90 -15.14 -9.95
C ALA A 14 3.28 -16.13 -10.95
N GLU A 15 3.28 -17.42 -10.62
CA GLU A 15 2.50 -18.45 -11.33
C GLU A 15 1.51 -19.15 -10.37
N PRO A 16 0.18 -19.07 -10.61
CA PRO A 16 -0.49 -18.28 -11.65
C PRO A 16 -0.33 -16.76 -11.40
N PRO A 17 -0.47 -15.92 -12.45
CA PRO A 17 -0.25 -14.47 -12.34
C PRO A 17 -1.21 -13.85 -11.33
N ALA A 18 -0.66 -13.39 -10.20
CA ALA A 18 -1.41 -12.58 -9.26
C ALA A 18 -1.73 -11.23 -9.90
N VAL A 19 -2.98 -10.82 -9.81
CA VAL A 19 -3.46 -9.54 -10.35
C VAL A 19 -3.61 -8.56 -9.21
N ALA A 20 -3.06 -7.36 -9.36
CA ALA A 20 -3.26 -6.27 -8.43
C ALA A 20 -3.91 -5.08 -9.13
N PHE A 21 -4.57 -4.21 -8.38
CA PHE A 21 -5.18 -3.01 -8.92
C PHE A 21 -5.14 -1.85 -7.93
N THR A 22 -5.21 -0.64 -8.48
CA THR A 22 -5.46 0.57 -7.72
C THR A 22 -6.68 1.30 -8.28
N ALA A 23 -7.56 1.82 -7.44
CA ALA A 23 -8.69 2.65 -7.86
C ALA A 23 -8.83 3.85 -6.93
N ALA A 24 -9.26 5.00 -7.43
CA ALA A 24 -9.46 6.20 -6.61
C ALA A 24 -10.80 6.85 -6.96
N GLY A 25 -11.49 7.35 -5.94
CA GLY A 25 -12.78 8.01 -6.09
C GLY A 25 -13.19 8.81 -4.86
N PRO A 26 -14.28 9.59 -4.96
CA PRO A 26 -14.81 10.32 -3.81
C PRO A 26 -15.45 9.37 -2.80
N GLY A 27 -15.20 9.62 -1.51
CA GLY A 27 -15.88 9.00 -0.37
C GLY A 27 -16.47 10.05 0.57
N ALA A 28 -17.14 9.59 1.64
CA ALA A 28 -17.89 10.46 2.54
C ALA A 28 -17.03 11.53 3.26
N GLY A 29 -15.73 11.29 3.43
CA GLY A 29 -14.78 12.20 4.10
C GLY A 29 -13.63 12.72 3.23
N GLY A 30 -13.63 12.46 1.92
CA GLY A 30 -12.52 12.86 1.03
C GLY A 30 -12.25 11.85 -0.09
N GLU A 31 -11.05 11.91 -0.69
CA GLU A 31 -10.63 10.90 -1.67
C GLU A 31 -10.37 9.56 -0.96
N VAL A 32 -10.91 8.48 -1.53
CA VAL A 32 -10.64 7.11 -1.13
C VAL A 32 -9.77 6.45 -2.18
N LEU A 33 -8.64 5.90 -1.76
CA LEU A 33 -7.80 5.05 -2.57
C LEU A 33 -8.04 3.59 -2.18
N LEU A 34 -8.26 2.75 -3.18
CA LEU A 34 -8.34 1.30 -3.05
C LEU A 34 -7.09 0.70 -3.67
N GLN A 35 -6.47 -0.24 -2.97
CA GLN A 35 -5.43 -1.11 -3.51
C GLN A 35 -5.86 -2.55 -3.27
N GLY A 36 -6.02 -3.32 -4.34
CA GLY A 36 -6.42 -4.72 -4.24
C GLY A 36 -5.39 -5.63 -4.85
N ASN A 37 -5.24 -6.85 -4.32
CA ASN A 37 -4.58 -7.92 -5.05
C ASN A 37 -5.34 -9.24 -4.88
N LEU A 38 -5.37 -10.04 -5.95
CA LEU A 38 -5.87 -11.39 -5.95
C LEU A 38 -4.66 -12.32 -5.85
N ASN A 39 -4.51 -12.97 -4.70
CA ASN A 39 -3.44 -13.93 -4.46
C ASN A 39 -4.03 -15.21 -3.86
N LEU A 40 -3.65 -16.38 -4.39
CA LEU A 40 -4.10 -17.70 -3.92
C LEU A 40 -5.63 -17.83 -3.78
N GLY A 41 -6.40 -17.20 -4.68
CA GLY A 41 -7.88 -17.23 -4.66
C GLY A 41 -8.53 -16.30 -3.62
N LEU A 42 -7.72 -15.50 -2.92
CA LEU A 42 -8.14 -14.49 -1.95
C LEU A 42 -7.95 -13.09 -2.55
N LEU A 43 -9.02 -12.30 -2.58
CA LEU A 43 -8.92 -10.87 -2.85
C LEU A 43 -8.60 -10.17 -1.53
N VAL A 44 -7.42 -9.56 -1.45
CA VAL A 44 -7.07 -8.64 -0.37
C VAL A 44 -7.35 -7.23 -0.87
N LEU A 45 -8.11 -6.45 -0.12
CA LEU A 45 -8.45 -5.06 -0.45
C LEU A 45 -8.00 -4.15 0.69
N GLY A 46 -7.04 -3.28 0.39
CA GLY A 46 -6.68 -2.13 1.20
C GLY A 46 -7.53 -0.93 0.82
N THR A 47 -8.11 -0.27 1.81
CA THR A 47 -8.84 1.00 1.66
C THR A 47 -8.12 2.06 2.46
N TYR A 48 -7.82 3.18 1.80
CA TYR A 48 -7.19 4.36 2.38
C TYR A 48 -8.14 5.52 2.28
N GLU A 49 -8.57 6.02 3.42
CA GLU A 49 -9.45 7.16 3.53
C GLU A 49 -8.62 8.35 3.99
N SER A 50 -8.61 9.41 3.18
CA SER A 50 -7.96 10.67 3.56
C SER A 50 -8.62 11.20 4.84
N GLY A 51 -7.84 11.60 5.83
CA GLY A 51 -8.34 12.37 6.96
C GLY A 51 -8.57 13.83 6.57
N GLY A 52 -9.37 14.55 7.36
CA GLY A 52 -9.48 16.01 7.24
C GLY A 52 -8.21 16.71 7.73
N ASP A 53 -8.20 18.05 7.70
CA ASP A 53 -7.02 18.85 8.07
C ASP A 53 -6.45 18.44 9.44
N GLY A 54 -5.18 18.01 9.44
CA GLY A 54 -4.45 17.60 10.64
C GLY A 54 -4.78 16.21 11.18
N VAL A 55 -5.77 15.50 10.61
CA VAL A 55 -6.13 14.14 11.03
C VAL A 55 -5.49 13.13 10.08
N PRO A 56 -4.70 12.16 10.56
CA PRO A 56 -4.15 11.15 9.67
C PRO A 56 -5.24 10.28 9.04
N GLY A 57 -4.94 9.78 7.85
CA GLY A 57 -5.89 8.93 7.14
C GLY A 57 -6.13 7.60 7.84
N ARG A 58 -7.23 6.94 7.49
CA ARG A 58 -7.54 5.59 7.97
C ARG A 58 -7.17 4.57 6.91
N PHE A 59 -6.47 3.51 7.32
CA PHE A 59 -6.25 2.34 6.49
C PHE A 59 -6.99 1.14 7.06
N SER A 60 -7.72 0.42 6.21
CA SER A 60 -8.29 -0.88 6.55
C SER A 60 -7.94 -1.91 5.49
N ARG A 61 -7.76 -3.16 5.91
CA ARG A 61 -7.49 -4.29 5.02
C ARG A 61 -8.58 -5.33 5.20
N ARG A 62 -9.22 -5.73 4.11
CA ARG A 62 -10.25 -6.77 4.09
C ARG A 62 -9.82 -7.92 3.18
N PHE A 63 -10.26 -9.12 3.54
CA PHE A 63 -9.96 -10.35 2.82
C PHE A 63 -11.28 -10.94 2.35
N PHE A 64 -11.34 -11.28 1.06
CA PHE A 64 -12.52 -11.83 0.42
C PHE A 64 -12.14 -13.14 -0.25
N ALA A 65 -12.73 -14.24 0.21
CA ALA A 65 -12.60 -15.52 -0.47
C ALA A 65 -13.58 -15.57 -1.64
N ARG A 66 -13.15 -16.13 -2.78
CA ARG A 66 -14.06 -16.44 -3.87
C ARG A 66 -15.04 -17.52 -3.41
N ARG A 67 -16.32 -17.17 -3.23
CA ARG A 67 -17.38 -18.18 -3.16
C ARG A 67 -17.60 -18.73 -4.56
N GLU A 68 -17.41 -20.02 -4.76
CA GLU A 68 -18.01 -20.71 -5.90
C GLU A 68 -19.53 -20.50 -5.80
N ARG A 69 -20.13 -19.98 -6.86
CA ARG A 69 -21.52 -19.51 -6.86
C ARG A 69 -22.48 -20.70 -6.78
N PRO A 70 -23.24 -20.93 -5.70
CA PRO A 70 -24.46 -21.73 -5.76
C PRO A 70 -25.58 -20.85 -6.35
N PRO A 71 -26.67 -21.41 -6.91
CA PRO A 71 -27.81 -20.60 -7.36
C PRO A 71 -28.36 -19.77 -6.19
N ALA A 72 -28.63 -18.49 -6.47
CA ALA A 72 -28.81 -17.46 -5.45
C ALA A 72 -30.11 -17.64 -4.63
N PRO A 73 -30.05 -17.65 -3.29
CA PRO A 73 -31.17 -17.27 -2.44
C PRO A 73 -31.16 -15.75 -2.15
N PRO A 74 -32.30 -15.18 -1.71
CA PRO A 74 -32.51 -13.73 -1.66
C PRO A 74 -31.57 -12.99 -0.69
N SER A 75 -31.27 -11.75 -1.08
CA SER A 75 -30.29 -10.84 -0.48
C SER A 75 -30.48 -10.61 1.03
N CYS A 76 -29.43 -10.89 1.81
CA CYS A 76 -29.26 -10.36 3.17
C CYS A 76 -28.39 -9.10 3.13
N GLY A 77 -28.83 -8.08 3.88
CA GLY A 77 -28.30 -6.71 3.84
C GLY A 77 -26.82 -6.58 4.21
N VAL A 78 -26.21 -5.55 3.63
CA VAL A 78 -24.86 -5.09 3.99
C VAL A 78 -24.92 -4.47 5.39
N ALA A 79 -24.44 -5.19 6.40
CA ALA A 79 -24.17 -4.60 7.71
C ALA A 79 -22.97 -3.65 7.57
N GLY A 80 -23.25 -2.35 7.53
CA GLY A 80 -22.26 -1.28 7.62
C GLY A 80 -21.68 -1.20 9.04
N GLY A 81 -20.73 -2.07 9.35
CA GLY A 81 -19.89 -1.93 10.54
C GLY A 81 -18.78 -0.91 10.26
N GLY A 82 -18.95 0.33 10.69
CA GLY A 82 -17.88 1.31 10.74
C GLY A 82 -16.84 0.88 11.75
N PHE A 83 -15.62 0.56 11.30
CA PHE A 83 -14.51 0.30 12.23
C PHE A 83 -14.01 1.64 12.78
N ALA A 84 -14.21 1.86 14.07
CA ALA A 84 -13.43 2.84 14.82
C ALA A 84 -12.01 2.29 14.98
N GLY A 85 -11.16 2.50 13.97
CA GLY A 85 -9.73 2.24 14.09
C GLY A 85 -9.11 3.13 15.18
N PRO A 86 -7.99 2.72 15.79
CA PRO A 86 -7.30 3.50 16.81
C PRO A 86 -6.92 4.89 16.29
N ALA A 87 -6.90 5.88 17.19
CA ALA A 87 -6.44 7.22 16.86
C ALA A 87 -4.96 7.16 16.43
N PRO A 88 -4.58 7.76 15.29
CA PRO A 88 -3.22 7.76 14.77
C PRO A 88 -2.14 8.27 15.73
N GLU A 89 -2.53 9.17 16.65
CA GLU A 89 -1.64 9.82 17.62
C GLU A 89 -0.95 8.84 18.60
N ALA A 90 -1.39 7.58 18.65
CA ALA A 90 -0.85 6.57 19.56
C ALA A 90 0.24 5.66 18.98
N VAL A 91 0.62 5.79 17.69
CA VAL A 91 1.55 4.84 17.06
C VAL A 91 2.91 5.49 16.74
N ASP A 92 3.97 4.93 17.31
CA ASP A 92 5.35 5.39 17.16
C ASP A 92 5.92 5.09 15.75
N LEU A 93 6.37 6.14 15.06
CA LEU A 93 7.06 6.05 13.77
C LEU A 93 8.49 5.50 13.90
N GLY A 94 9.08 5.48 15.10
CA GLY A 94 10.47 5.10 15.36
C GLY A 94 10.84 3.71 14.84
N ALA A 95 9.89 2.77 14.82
CA ALA A 95 10.07 1.45 14.23
C ALA A 95 10.26 1.48 12.70
N MET A 96 9.78 2.51 12.00
CA MET A 96 9.91 2.68 10.55
C MET A 96 11.13 3.53 10.15
N LEU A 97 11.61 4.42 11.01
CA LEU A 97 12.72 5.32 10.69
C LEU A 97 14.04 4.57 10.45
N GLY A 98 14.93 5.20 9.70
CA GLY A 98 16.24 4.68 9.34
C GLY A 98 16.32 4.13 7.93
N ARG A 99 17.46 3.48 7.64
CA ARG A 99 17.76 2.88 6.34
C ARG A 99 17.30 1.43 6.33
N TRP A 100 16.76 1.04 5.19
CA TRP A 100 16.23 -0.28 4.92
C TRP A 100 16.78 -0.77 3.59
N ARG A 101 17.43 -1.93 3.60
CA ARG A 101 17.99 -2.57 2.41
C ARG A 101 17.11 -3.73 1.99
N ASN A 102 16.85 -3.84 0.69
CA ASN A 102 16.07 -4.95 0.14
C ASN A 102 16.77 -6.28 0.47
N ALA A 103 16.00 -7.26 0.94
CA ALA A 103 16.49 -8.58 1.32
C ALA A 103 16.87 -9.42 0.10
N GLU A 104 16.30 -9.14 -1.06
CA GLU A 104 16.63 -9.86 -2.30
C GLU A 104 18.02 -9.45 -2.81
N PRO A 105 18.89 -10.40 -3.19
CA PRO A 105 20.19 -10.08 -3.79
C PRO A 105 20.07 -9.33 -5.12
N ARG A 106 18.94 -9.49 -5.81
CA ARG A 106 18.63 -8.87 -7.10
C ARG A 106 17.21 -8.29 -7.05
N PRO A 107 17.02 -7.11 -6.43
CA PRO A 107 15.71 -6.49 -6.30
C PRO A 107 15.09 -6.16 -7.66
N THR A 108 13.76 -6.15 -7.73
CA THR A 108 13.01 -5.95 -8.98
C THR A 108 12.71 -4.47 -9.22
N ALA A 109 12.47 -3.69 -8.17
CA ALA A 109 12.09 -2.29 -8.33
C ALA A 109 12.89 -1.32 -7.45
N VAL A 110 12.93 -1.55 -6.15
CA VAL A 110 13.53 -0.63 -5.18
C VAL A 110 14.61 -1.39 -4.38
N ALA A 111 15.83 -0.87 -4.43
CA ALA A 111 16.99 -1.48 -3.77
C ALA A 111 17.10 -1.07 -2.30
N GLY A 112 16.66 0.14 -1.96
CA GLY A 112 16.72 0.66 -0.60
C GLY A 112 15.66 1.71 -0.33
N ILE A 113 15.30 1.86 0.94
CA ILE A 113 14.39 2.87 1.44
C ILE A 113 15.04 3.55 2.64
N HIS A 114 14.98 4.87 2.69
CA HIS A 114 15.42 5.67 3.82
C HIS A 114 14.26 6.54 4.30
N LEU A 115 13.91 6.38 5.57
CA LEU A 115 12.87 7.16 6.23
C LEU A 115 13.50 8.03 7.31
N GLU A 116 13.29 9.34 7.20
CA GLU A 116 13.78 10.33 8.15
C GLU A 116 12.64 11.22 8.60
N GLN A 117 12.67 11.65 9.86
CA GLN A 117 11.70 12.58 10.43
C GLN A 117 12.44 13.76 11.06
N ALA A 118 12.04 14.98 10.69
CA ALA A 118 12.51 16.22 11.29
C ALA A 118 11.30 17.04 11.76
N GLY A 119 11.00 16.98 13.06
CA GLY A 119 9.72 17.47 13.59
C GLY A 119 8.56 16.69 12.97
N ASP A 120 7.62 17.40 12.34
CA ASP A 120 6.47 16.79 11.67
C ASP A 120 6.73 16.45 10.18
N ASP A 121 7.90 16.79 9.64
CA ASP A 121 8.26 16.51 8.24
C ASP A 121 8.85 15.09 8.12
N LEU A 122 7.98 14.12 7.83
CA LEU A 122 8.39 12.77 7.44
C LEU A 122 8.80 12.76 5.97
N ARG A 123 10.02 12.30 5.70
CA ARG A 123 10.59 12.19 4.35
C ARG A 123 10.94 10.75 4.04
N LEU A 124 10.59 10.34 2.83
CA LEU A 124 11.04 9.08 2.24
C LEU A 124 12.01 9.38 1.10
N ARG A 125 13.11 8.65 1.07
CA ARG A 125 13.94 8.45 -0.12
C ARG A 125 13.90 6.97 -0.49
N ALA A 126 13.65 6.67 -1.75
CA ALA A 126 13.77 5.32 -2.30
C ALA A 126 14.89 5.30 -3.35
N ASP A 127 15.77 4.33 -3.24
CA ASP A 127 16.84 4.08 -4.20
C ASP A 127 16.39 2.98 -5.17
N GLY A 128 16.35 3.31 -6.47
CA GLY A 128 15.99 2.41 -7.55
C GLY A 128 17.15 1.48 -7.93
N ILE A 129 16.80 0.35 -8.54
CA ILE A 129 17.79 -0.66 -8.98
C ILE A 129 18.73 -0.18 -10.10
N ASP A 130 18.38 0.92 -10.77
CA ASP A 130 19.11 1.55 -11.87
C ASP A 130 20.02 2.71 -11.40
N GLY A 131 20.18 2.88 -10.08
CA GLY A 131 20.94 3.98 -9.48
C GLY A 131 20.19 5.31 -9.45
N ALA A 132 18.98 5.39 -10.01
CA ALA A 132 18.09 6.52 -9.80
C ALA A 132 17.58 6.54 -8.36
N PHE A 133 17.24 7.71 -7.83
CA PHE A 133 16.55 7.82 -6.56
C PHE A 133 15.33 8.72 -6.70
N ALA A 134 14.37 8.54 -5.79
CA ALA A 134 13.19 9.37 -5.70
C ALA A 134 12.99 9.80 -4.24
N SER A 135 12.55 11.05 -4.04
CA SER A 135 12.13 11.55 -2.74
C SER A 135 10.62 11.81 -2.75
N ALA A 136 9.96 11.48 -1.65
CA ALA A 136 8.53 11.67 -1.49
C ALA A 136 8.20 12.05 -0.04
N ARG A 137 7.10 12.78 0.14
CA ARG A 137 6.42 12.91 1.43
C ARG A 137 5.38 11.80 1.53
N PRO A 138 5.58 10.78 2.37
CA PRO A 138 4.58 9.73 2.52
C PRO A 138 3.36 10.25 3.28
N ALA A 139 2.18 9.80 2.89
CA ALA A 139 0.99 9.91 3.72
C ALA A 139 1.01 8.80 4.77
N VAL A 140 0.70 9.16 6.02
CA VAL A 140 0.69 8.25 7.18
C VAL A 140 -0.75 7.82 7.45
N TYR A 141 -0.94 6.52 7.62
CA TYR A 141 -2.24 5.92 7.94
C TYR A 141 -2.13 5.04 9.17
N ALA A 142 -3.04 5.25 10.12
CA ALA A 142 -3.21 4.34 11.24
C ALA A 142 -3.94 3.08 10.79
N CYS A 143 -3.52 1.95 11.34
CA CYS A 143 -4.12 0.66 11.06
C CYS A 143 -3.98 -0.30 12.23
N LEU A 144 -4.52 -1.51 12.04
CA LEU A 144 -4.29 -2.64 12.92
C LEU A 144 -3.37 -3.65 12.25
N ASP A 145 -2.51 -4.27 13.04
CA ASP A 145 -1.71 -5.41 12.61
C ASP A 145 -2.50 -6.72 12.57
N GLU A 146 -1.81 -7.79 12.19
CA GLU A 146 -2.35 -9.15 12.12
C GLU A 146 -2.86 -9.66 13.49
N ALA A 147 -2.33 -9.13 14.60
CA ALA A 147 -2.76 -9.42 15.96
C ALA A 147 -3.79 -8.40 16.50
N GLY A 148 -4.29 -7.50 15.64
CA GLY A 148 -5.25 -6.46 16.01
C GLY A 148 -4.64 -5.32 16.84
N GLN A 149 -3.31 -5.20 16.91
CA GLN A 149 -2.63 -4.13 17.62
C GLN A 149 -2.46 -2.89 16.74
N PRO A 150 -2.44 -1.68 17.33
CA PRO A 150 -2.16 -0.45 16.58
C PRO A 150 -0.85 -0.52 15.80
N SER A 151 -0.89 -0.09 14.53
CA SER A 151 0.23 -0.11 13.60
C SER A 151 0.15 1.05 12.62
N LEU A 152 1.19 1.25 11.82
CA LEU A 152 1.27 2.27 10.78
C LEU A 152 1.45 1.68 9.40
N CYS A 153 0.85 2.35 8.44
CA CYS A 153 1.03 2.12 7.01
C CYS A 153 1.40 3.45 6.36
N LEU A 154 2.43 3.46 5.53
CA LEU A 154 2.82 4.64 4.74
C LEU A 154 2.44 4.43 3.28
N LEU A 155 1.91 5.47 2.65
CA LEU A 155 1.78 5.53 1.20
C LEU A 155 2.71 6.60 0.62
N ALA A 156 3.58 6.20 -0.30
CA ALA A 156 4.48 7.11 -0.98
C ALA A 156 4.33 6.99 -2.50
N ARG A 157 4.33 8.13 -3.20
CA ARG A 157 4.45 8.19 -4.65
C ARG A 157 5.85 8.65 -5.01
N CYS A 158 6.62 7.77 -5.63
CA CYS A 158 8.00 8.01 -6.01
C CYS A 158 8.10 8.16 -7.53
N ASP A 159 8.75 9.20 -8.01
CA ASP A 159 9.06 9.40 -9.42
C ASP A 159 10.57 9.26 -9.64
N PHE A 160 10.98 8.19 -10.33
CA PHE A 160 12.36 7.88 -10.70
C PHE A 160 12.68 8.40 -12.12
N GLY A 161 11.92 9.39 -12.61
CA GLY A 161 12.01 9.93 -13.97
C GLY A 161 11.30 9.05 -15.00
N ARG A 162 11.88 7.88 -15.32
CA ARG A 162 11.29 6.94 -16.32
C ARG A 162 10.30 5.95 -15.72
N ARG A 163 10.21 5.88 -14.40
CA ARG A 163 9.36 4.95 -13.67
C ARG A 163 8.69 5.65 -12.50
N ARG A 164 7.39 5.45 -12.37
CA ARG A 164 6.62 5.87 -11.20
C ARG A 164 6.27 4.66 -10.36
N SER A 165 6.38 4.82 -9.05
CA SER A 165 6.08 3.79 -8.07
C SER A 165 5.11 4.32 -7.03
N GLU A 166 4.02 3.60 -6.81
CA GLU A 166 3.17 3.79 -5.64
C GLU A 166 3.54 2.69 -4.63
N LEU A 167 4.11 3.10 -3.50
CA LEU A 167 4.63 2.20 -2.47
C LEU A 167 3.71 2.24 -1.26
N GLN A 168 3.28 1.06 -0.83
CA GLN A 168 2.69 0.83 0.48
C GLN A 168 3.74 0.22 1.38
N LEU A 169 4.10 0.89 2.48
CA LEU A 169 5.11 0.44 3.41
C LEU A 169 4.52 0.15 4.79
N ARG A 170 4.97 -0.94 5.40
CA ARG A 170 4.57 -1.32 6.76
C ARG A 170 5.66 -2.14 7.43
N VAL A 171 5.88 -1.94 8.73
CA VAL A 171 6.77 -2.82 9.51
C VAL A 171 5.96 -3.96 10.10
N THR A 172 6.44 -5.19 9.93
CA THR A 172 5.83 -6.39 10.49
C THR A 172 6.96 -7.31 10.98
N GLY A 173 6.99 -7.60 12.28
CA GLY A 173 8.03 -8.45 12.88
C GLY A 173 9.46 -7.93 12.68
N GLY A 174 9.67 -6.61 12.68
CA GLY A 174 10.99 -5.99 12.48
C GLY A 174 11.45 -5.90 11.02
N VAL A 175 10.66 -6.40 10.07
CA VAL A 175 10.93 -6.30 8.63
C VAL A 175 10.05 -5.22 8.04
N LEU A 176 10.64 -4.32 7.25
CA LEU A 176 9.85 -3.39 6.45
C LEU A 176 9.36 -4.13 5.20
N VAL A 177 8.06 -4.18 5.02
CA VAL A 177 7.39 -4.80 3.88
C VAL A 177 6.89 -3.69 2.96
N SER A 178 7.23 -3.80 1.68
CA SER A 178 6.73 -2.93 0.62
C SER A 178 5.78 -3.71 -0.29
N ALA A 179 4.61 -3.15 -0.57
CA ALA A 179 3.79 -3.53 -1.71
C ALA A 179 3.87 -2.40 -2.74
N GLY A 180 4.57 -2.66 -3.85
CA GLY A 180 4.91 -1.69 -4.87
C GLY A 180 4.12 -1.87 -6.16
N PHE A 181 3.53 -0.79 -6.64
CA PHE A 181 2.83 -0.71 -7.93
C PHE A 181 3.65 0.17 -8.87
N HIS A 182 4.23 -0.42 -9.90
CA HIS A 182 5.23 0.24 -10.74
C HIS A 182 4.71 0.41 -12.16
N ALA A 183 4.82 1.62 -12.70
CA ALA A 183 4.52 1.94 -14.08
C ALA A 183 5.75 2.58 -14.73
N ALA A 184 6.23 1.99 -15.84
CA ALA A 184 7.27 2.59 -16.66
C ALA A 184 6.65 3.50 -17.72
N GLY A 185 7.31 4.62 -18.04
CA GLY A 185 6.76 5.69 -18.88
C GLY A 185 6.54 5.33 -20.36
N ASP A 186 7.19 4.30 -20.91
CA ASP A 186 7.16 4.10 -22.36
C ASP A 186 7.09 2.66 -22.89
N ARG A 187 7.57 1.60 -22.20
CA ARG A 187 7.65 0.25 -22.82
C ARG A 187 7.45 -0.99 -21.94
N ARG A 188 7.20 -0.85 -20.63
CA ARG A 188 6.93 -2.01 -19.76
C ARG A 188 5.51 -1.98 -19.22
N ARG A 189 4.86 -3.14 -19.21
CA ARG A 189 3.54 -3.31 -18.58
C ARG A 189 3.66 -2.93 -17.09
N PRO A 190 2.66 -2.23 -16.52
CA PRO A 190 2.63 -1.99 -15.09
C PRO A 190 2.69 -3.32 -14.33
N PHE A 191 3.53 -3.36 -13.31
CA PHE A 191 3.73 -4.57 -12.53
C PHE A 191 3.61 -4.30 -11.04
N PHE A 192 3.30 -5.36 -10.32
CA PHE A 192 3.21 -5.39 -8.87
C PHE A 192 4.34 -6.26 -8.31
N VAL A 193 4.95 -5.81 -7.23
CA VAL A 193 5.93 -6.63 -6.49
C VAL A 193 5.75 -6.40 -5.00
N ARG A 194 5.96 -7.46 -4.22
CA ARG A 194 6.10 -7.36 -2.77
C ARG A 194 7.57 -7.57 -2.43
N GLU A 195 8.16 -6.61 -1.74
CA GLU A 195 9.57 -6.62 -1.38
C GLU A 195 9.71 -6.54 0.14
N PHE A 196 10.78 -7.13 0.66
CA PHE A 196 11.09 -7.19 2.09
C PHE A 196 12.42 -6.51 2.33
N TYR A 197 12.53 -5.79 3.44
CA TYR A 197 13.72 -5.01 3.75
C TYR A 197 14.15 -5.22 5.20
N HIS A 198 15.46 -5.31 5.39
CA HIS A 198 16.12 -5.34 6.69
C HIS A 198 16.81 -4.00 6.96
N ARG A 199 17.01 -3.66 8.23
CA ARG A 199 17.82 -2.49 8.61
C ARG A 199 19.30 -2.71 8.35
#